data_AF-X1HM90-F1
#
_entry.id   AF-X1HM90-F1
#
_cell.length_a   1.000
_cell.length_b   1.000
_cell.length_c   1.000
_cell.angle_alpha   90.00
_cell.angle_beta   90.00
_cell.angle_gamma   90.00
#
_symmetry.space_group_name_H-M   'P 1'
#
loop_
_entity.id
_entity.type
_entity.pdbx_description
1 polymer ?
#
loop_
_entity_poly.entity_id
_entity_poly.type
_entity_poly.pdbx_seq_one_letter_code
_entity_poly.pdbx_strand_id
1 'polypeptide(L)'
;LEPKIVHVVGFCEADHAATPPDIIESAKITLGIIQNFSLGAPQILDDPRIKKRKEELVEETKYLLQALKNLAADKVKDPWTDPKTLAQAIHQGLLDAPHLAGNPYATGKVHTQIRDGACYAVDPQSGNLLSEKERISRI
;
A
#
# COMPACT_ATOMS: atom_id res chain seq x y z
N LEU A 1 10.22 -9.31 -10.52
CA LEU A 1 10.40 -8.49 -9.30
C LEU A 1 11.67 -8.99 -8.62
N GLU A 2 12.53 -8.11 -8.12
CA GLU A 2 13.80 -8.46 -7.47
C GLU A 2 13.86 -7.86 -6.06
N PRO A 3 13.06 -8.40 -5.11
CA PRO A 3 13.03 -7.86 -3.76
C PRO A 3 14.41 -7.97 -3.11
N LYS A 4 14.83 -6.91 -2.40
CA LYS A 4 16.09 -6.91 -1.63
C LYS A 4 15.91 -7.47 -0.22
N ILE A 5 14.69 -7.44 0.29
CA ILE A 5 14.30 -7.93 1.61
C ILE A 5 12.97 -8.67 1.45
N VAL A 6 12.83 -9.81 2.13
CA VAL A 6 11.59 -10.59 2.19
C VAL A 6 11.21 -10.75 3.66
N HIS A 7 9.97 -10.40 3.98
CA HIS A 7 9.39 -10.68 5.30
C HIS A 7 8.83 -12.10 5.31
N VAL A 8 9.21 -12.89 6.31
CA VAL A 8 8.71 -14.26 6.52
C VAL A 8 7.59 -14.21 7.54
N VAL A 9 6.41 -14.65 7.12
CA VAL A 9 5.26 -14.87 8.00
C VAL A 9 5.31 -16.32 8.49
N GLY A 10 5.09 -16.51 9.79
CA GLY A 10 5.03 -17.85 10.38
C GLY A 10 3.77 -18.60 9.89
N PHE A 11 3.89 -19.87 9.52
CA PHE A 11 2.71 -20.67 9.13
C PHE A 11 1.65 -20.76 10.24
N CYS A 12 2.04 -20.50 11.50
CA CYS A 12 1.19 -20.51 12.69
C CYS A 12 0.47 -19.17 12.96
N GLU A 13 0.62 -18.15 12.10
CA GLU A 13 0.15 -16.76 12.35
C GLU A 13 -1.29 -16.67 12.85
N ALA A 14 -2.19 -17.45 12.25
CA ALA A 14 -3.62 -17.43 12.57
C ALA A 14 -4.01 -18.29 13.79
N ASP A 15 -3.07 -19.05 14.36
CA ASP A 15 -3.34 -20.05 15.40
C ASP A 15 -2.69 -19.66 16.74
N HIS A 16 -1.37 -19.55 16.80
CA HIS A 16 -0.64 -19.26 18.04
C HIS A 16 0.62 -18.42 17.83
N ALA A 17 1.12 -17.85 18.94
CA ALA A 17 2.35 -17.09 18.94
C ALA A 17 3.53 -17.98 18.52
N ALA A 18 4.25 -17.54 17.48
CA ALA A 18 5.31 -18.33 16.88
C ALA A 18 6.40 -18.72 17.88
N THR A 19 6.69 -20.01 17.95
CA THR A 19 7.80 -20.56 18.72
C THR A 19 9.07 -20.62 17.85
N PRO A 20 10.26 -20.82 18.44
CA PRO A 20 11.49 -20.93 17.64
C PRO A 20 11.43 -22.02 16.54
N PRO A 21 10.87 -23.23 16.79
CA PRO A 21 10.63 -24.20 15.72
C PRO A 21 9.79 -23.67 14.55
N ASP A 22 8.68 -22.96 14.81
CA ASP A 22 7.78 -22.44 13.76
C ASP A 22 8.49 -21.43 12.86
N ILE A 23 9.31 -20.58 13.47
CA ILE A 23 10.11 -19.57 12.74
C ILE A 23 11.17 -20.25 11.88
N ILE A 24 11.92 -21.22 12.43
CA ILE A 24 12.95 -21.95 11.68
C ILE A 24 12.33 -22.65 10.46
N GLU A 25 11.18 -23.29 10.64
CA GLU A 25 10.52 -24.02 9.56
C GLU A 25 9.95 -23.06 8.50
N SER A 26 9.27 -21.98 8.90
CA SER A 26 8.76 -20.95 7.99
C SER A 26 9.89 -20.30 7.17
N ALA A 27 11.06 -20.07 7.80
CA ALA A 27 12.24 -19.55 7.12
C ALA A 27 12.82 -20.56 6.11
N LYS A 28 12.89 -21.86 6.46
CA LYS A 28 13.33 -22.91 5.53
C LYS A 28 12.41 -23.02 4.32
N ILE A 29 11.09 -23.01 4.54
CA ILE A 29 10.09 -23.03 3.47
C ILE A 29 10.30 -21.83 2.53
N THR A 30 10.42 -20.63 3.10
CA THR A 30 10.63 -19.40 2.31
C THR A 30 11.93 -19.47 1.52
N LEU A 31 13.03 -19.92 2.14
CA LEU A 31 14.32 -20.06 1.46
C LEU A 31 14.25 -21.07 0.31
N GLY A 32 13.55 -22.19 0.50
CA GLY A 32 13.34 -23.18 -0.56
C GLY A 32 12.60 -22.58 -1.76
N ILE A 33 11.57 -21.76 -1.53
CA ILE A 33 10.84 -21.06 -2.61
C ILE A 33 11.77 -20.08 -3.34
N ILE A 34 12.57 -19.28 -2.61
CA ILE A 34 13.53 -18.33 -3.20
C ILE A 34 14.57 -19.06 -4.06
N GLN A 35 15.09 -20.19 -3.58
CA GLN A 35 16.03 -21.02 -4.33
C GLN A 35 15.38 -21.59 -5.59
N ASN A 36 14.16 -22.11 -5.50
CA ASN A 36 13.41 -22.61 -6.66
C ASN A 36 13.15 -21.51 -7.69
N PHE A 37 12.79 -20.31 -7.25
CA PHE A 37 12.58 -19.16 -8.14
C PHE A 37 13.86 -18.76 -8.87
N SER A 38 15.02 -18.94 -8.23
CA SER A 38 16.34 -18.70 -8.81
C SER A 38 16.71 -19.71 -9.90
N LEU A 39 16.09 -20.90 -9.90
CA LEU A 39 16.25 -21.91 -10.95
C LEU A 39 15.36 -21.66 -12.17
N GLY A 40 14.38 -20.76 -12.06
CA GLY A 40 13.48 -20.38 -13.14
C GLY A 40 12.20 -19.76 -12.59
N ALA A 41 11.84 -18.59 -13.12
CA ALA A 41 10.66 -17.84 -12.70
C ALA A 41 9.60 -17.81 -13.80
N PRO A 42 8.30 -17.83 -13.46
CA PRO A 42 7.25 -17.49 -14.42
C PRO A 42 7.47 -16.08 -14.99
N GLN A 43 7.39 -15.95 -16.31
CA GLN A 43 7.52 -14.66 -16.99
C GLN A 43 6.24 -13.83 -16.83
N ILE A 44 6.07 -13.23 -15.65
CA ILE A 44 4.89 -12.42 -15.32
C ILE A 44 5.05 -10.94 -15.73
N LEU A 45 6.29 -10.48 -15.96
CA LEU A 45 6.55 -9.06 -16.22
C LEU A 45 5.99 -8.59 -17.57
N ASP A 46 5.78 -9.50 -18.51
CA ASP A 46 5.19 -9.20 -19.80
C ASP A 46 3.68 -9.27 -19.86
N ASP A 47 3.03 -9.72 -18.77
CA ASP A 47 1.58 -9.76 -18.68
C ASP A 47 0.99 -8.33 -18.77
N PRO A 48 0.10 -8.05 -19.75
CA PRO A 48 -0.49 -6.73 -19.92
C PRO A 48 -1.29 -6.27 -18.70
N ARG A 49 -1.85 -7.19 -17.90
CA ARG A 49 -2.59 -6.87 -16.66
C ARG A 49 -1.65 -6.29 -15.61
N ILE A 50 -0.44 -6.86 -15.48
CA ILE A 50 0.59 -6.38 -14.56
C ILE A 50 1.14 -5.02 -15.01
N LYS A 51 1.43 -4.86 -16.30
CA LYS A 51 1.88 -3.57 -16.86
C LYS A 51 0.85 -2.47 -16.62
N LYS A 52 -0.42 -2.73 -16.95
CA LYS A 52 -1.53 -1.78 -16.73
C LYS A 52 -1.68 -1.39 -15.26
N ARG A 53 -1.68 -2.37 -14.33
CA ARG A 53 -1.82 -2.08 -12.90
C ARG A 53 -0.64 -1.31 -12.34
N LYS A 54 0.58 -1.59 -12.79
CA LYS A 54 1.78 -0.83 -12.43
C LYS A 54 1.65 0.64 -12.87
N GLU A 55 1.26 0.86 -14.12
CA GLU A 55 1.07 2.22 -14.66
C GLU A 55 0.00 2.99 -13.88
N GLU A 56 -1.13 2.36 -13.61
CA GLU A 56 -2.21 2.92 -12.78
C GLU A 56 -1.70 3.36 -11.40
N LEU A 57 -1.03 2.47 -10.66
CA LEU A 57 -0.49 2.78 -9.33
C LEU A 57 0.54 3.92 -9.36
N VAL A 58 1.38 3.98 -10.39
CA VAL A 58 2.37 5.05 -10.56
C VAL A 58 1.68 6.39 -10.81
N GLU A 59 0.67 6.43 -11.68
CA GLU A 59 -0.06 7.67 -11.98
C GLU A 59 -0.89 8.15 -10.78
N GLU A 60 -1.56 7.25 -10.06
CA GLU A 60 -2.25 7.59 -8.81
C GLU A 60 -1.29 8.14 -7.75
N THR A 61 -0.14 7.50 -7.57
CA THR A 61 0.89 7.96 -6.61
C THR A 61 1.43 9.34 -6.99
N LYS A 62 1.69 9.60 -8.27
CA LYS A 62 2.12 10.94 -8.72
C LYS A 62 1.07 12.00 -8.39
N TYR A 63 -0.21 11.68 -8.59
CA TYR A 63 -1.30 12.60 -8.28
C TYR A 63 -1.38 12.90 -6.78
N LEU A 64 -1.27 11.87 -5.92
CA LEU A 64 -1.18 12.01 -4.47
C LEU A 64 0.03 12.85 -4.03
N LEU A 65 1.23 12.57 -4.57
CA LEU A 65 2.45 13.31 -4.25
C LEU A 65 2.37 14.78 -4.67
N GLN A 66 1.70 15.07 -5.79
CA GLN A 66 1.47 16.44 -6.22
C GLN A 66 0.48 17.16 -5.28
N ALA A 67 -0.59 16.49 -4.85
CA ALA A 67 -1.51 17.05 -3.86
C ALA A 67 -0.83 17.33 -2.52
N LEU A 68 0.05 16.42 -2.06
CA LEU A 68 0.89 16.62 -0.87
C LEU A 68 1.79 17.86 -1.01
N LYS A 69 2.41 18.02 -2.19
CA LYS A 69 3.24 19.19 -2.49
C LYS A 69 2.43 20.49 -2.46
N ASN A 70 1.20 20.46 -2.96
CA ASN A 70 0.30 21.62 -2.97
C ASN A 70 -0.23 21.96 -1.57
N LEU A 71 -0.26 21.01 -0.64
CA LEU A 71 -0.69 21.23 0.74
C LEU A 71 0.38 21.96 1.58
N ALA A 72 1.66 21.83 1.23
CA ALA A 72 2.75 22.42 2.00
C ALA A 72 2.70 23.96 2.00
N ALA A 73 3.02 24.54 3.16
CA ALA A 73 3.07 25.99 3.32
C ALA A 73 4.20 26.64 2.51
N ASP A 74 4.03 27.93 2.20
CA ASP A 74 5.08 28.73 1.57
C ASP A 74 6.38 28.65 2.38
N LYS A 75 7.50 28.38 1.69
CA LYS A 75 8.87 28.22 2.23
C LYS A 75 9.22 26.83 2.80
N VAL A 76 8.35 25.83 2.72
CA VAL A 76 8.75 24.44 2.99
C VAL A 76 9.73 23.98 1.90
N LYS A 77 10.95 23.61 2.32
CA LYS A 77 12.02 23.18 1.40
C LYS A 77 11.72 21.83 0.76
N ASP A 78 11.22 20.89 1.56
CA ASP A 78 10.83 19.56 1.11
C ASP A 78 9.47 19.15 1.72
N PRO A 79 8.38 19.28 0.94
CA PRO A 79 7.04 18.90 1.35
C PRO A 79 6.87 17.44 1.75
N TRP A 80 7.74 16.54 1.26
CA TRP A 80 7.61 15.11 1.50
C TRP A 80 8.17 14.66 2.85
N THR A 81 8.96 15.52 3.49
CA THR A 81 9.58 15.23 4.80
C THR A 81 9.18 16.24 5.88
N ASP A 82 8.38 17.26 5.54
CA ASP A 82 7.91 18.26 6.50
C ASP A 82 6.83 17.68 7.45
N PRO A 83 7.09 17.62 8.78
CA PRO A 83 6.15 16.99 9.72
C PRO A 83 4.78 17.67 9.77
N LYS A 84 4.71 18.99 9.59
CA LYS A 84 3.44 19.73 9.63
C LYS A 84 2.58 19.40 8.42
N THR A 85 3.19 19.39 7.22
CA THR A 85 2.53 19.00 5.97
C THR A 85 2.02 17.57 6.06
N LEU A 86 2.84 16.62 6.52
CA LEU A 86 2.42 15.22 6.65
C LEU A 86 1.30 15.03 7.68
N ALA A 87 1.38 15.70 8.83
CA ALA A 87 0.32 15.65 9.83
C ALA A 87 -1.01 16.20 9.29
N GLN A 88 -0.96 17.32 8.55
CA GLN A 88 -2.14 17.88 7.89
C GLN A 88 -2.70 16.92 6.83
N ALA A 89 -1.85 16.29 6.03
CA ALA A 89 -2.27 15.34 5.02
C ALA A 89 -3.01 14.14 5.63
N ILE A 90 -2.52 13.63 6.77
CA ILE A 90 -3.17 12.54 7.50
C ILE A 90 -4.50 13.01 8.11
N HIS A 91 -4.50 14.21 8.71
CA HIS A 91 -5.68 14.76 9.35
C HIS A 91 -6.80 15.07 8.37
N GLN A 92 -6.48 15.48 7.14
CA GLN A 92 -7.45 15.74 6.07
C GLN A 92 -7.85 14.46 5.32
N GLY A 93 -7.15 13.34 5.51
CA GLY A 93 -7.40 12.10 4.78
C GLY A 93 -6.78 12.06 3.38
N LEU A 94 -5.85 12.98 3.08
CA LEU A 94 -5.03 12.90 1.87
C LEU A 94 -4.13 11.66 1.94
N LEU A 95 -3.50 11.44 3.10
CA LEU A 95 -2.84 10.19 3.47
C LEU A 95 -3.73 9.43 4.46
N ASP A 96 -4.43 8.40 3.99
CA ASP A 96 -5.43 7.71 4.81
C ASP A 96 -5.33 6.19 4.69
N ALA A 97 -5.87 5.49 5.69
CA ALA A 97 -6.01 4.03 5.67
C ALA A 97 -7.25 3.61 6.47
N PRO A 98 -7.95 2.52 6.09
CA PRO A 98 -9.22 2.14 6.73
C PRO A 98 -9.11 1.95 8.25
N HIS A 99 -7.99 1.41 8.73
CA HIS A 99 -7.76 1.13 10.15
C HIS A 99 -7.31 2.34 10.97
N LEU A 100 -7.24 3.54 10.37
CA LEU A 100 -7.06 4.79 11.11
C LEU A 100 -8.38 5.32 11.69
N ALA A 101 -9.51 4.70 11.36
CA ALA A 101 -10.82 5.07 11.89
C ALA A 101 -10.82 5.09 13.42
N GLY A 102 -11.32 6.19 14.02
CA GLY A 102 -11.35 6.39 15.46
C GLY A 102 -10.06 6.99 16.07
N ASN A 103 -9.03 7.26 15.26
CA ASN A 103 -7.84 7.98 15.72
C ASN A 103 -8.09 9.50 15.70
N PRO A 104 -7.89 10.25 16.80
CA PRO A 104 -8.11 11.70 16.83
C PRO A 104 -7.18 12.50 15.89
N TYR A 105 -6.08 11.89 15.43
CA TYR A 105 -5.09 12.53 14.56
C TYR A 105 -5.20 12.13 13.09
N ALA A 106 -6.12 11.24 12.72
CA ALA A 106 -6.29 10.76 11.35
C ALA A 106 -7.76 10.67 10.93
N THR A 107 -8.02 10.81 9.63
CA THR A 107 -9.40 10.79 9.12
C THR A 107 -10.02 9.38 9.16
N GLY A 108 -9.32 8.36 8.64
CA GLY A 108 -9.79 6.97 8.64
C GLY A 108 -11.10 6.75 7.88
N LYS A 109 -11.39 7.54 6.84
CA LYS A 109 -12.63 7.49 6.06
C LYS A 109 -12.47 6.83 4.70
N VAL A 110 -11.24 6.55 4.27
CA VAL A 110 -11.03 5.79 3.03
C VAL A 110 -11.61 4.39 3.19
N HIS A 111 -12.47 4.02 2.24
CA HIS A 111 -12.99 2.66 2.11
C HIS A 111 -12.23 1.95 1.00
N THR A 112 -11.84 0.71 1.26
CA THR A 112 -11.17 -0.13 0.27
C THR A 112 -11.89 -1.45 0.08
N GLN A 113 -11.73 -2.03 -1.11
CA GLN A 113 -12.27 -3.35 -1.43
C GLN A 113 -11.27 -4.13 -2.28
N ILE A 114 -11.21 -5.45 -2.06
CA ILE A 114 -10.50 -6.36 -2.97
C ILE A 114 -11.39 -6.65 -4.17
N ARG A 115 -10.91 -6.34 -5.38
CA ARG A 115 -11.54 -6.68 -6.66
C ARG A 115 -10.51 -7.28 -7.59
N ASP A 116 -10.84 -8.42 -8.18
CA ASP A 116 -9.97 -9.15 -9.11
C ASP A 116 -8.53 -9.36 -8.57
N GLY A 117 -8.41 -9.58 -7.26
CA GLY A 117 -7.12 -9.79 -6.60
C GLY A 117 -6.31 -8.53 -6.30
N ALA A 118 -6.86 -7.33 -6.49
CA ALA A 118 -6.22 -6.06 -6.15
C ALA A 118 -7.06 -5.22 -5.18
N CYS A 119 -6.40 -4.45 -4.31
CA CYS A 119 -7.04 -3.53 -3.38
C CYS A 119 -7.29 -2.18 -4.07
N TYR A 120 -8.52 -1.68 -4.01
CA TYR A 120 -8.94 -0.41 -4.59
C TYR A 120 -9.64 0.47 -3.57
N ALA A 121 -9.50 1.79 -3.70
CA ALA A 121 -10.38 2.74 -3.03
C ALA A 121 -11.77 2.70 -3.68
N VAL A 122 -12.81 2.74 -2.85
CA VAL A 122 -14.20 2.70 -3.30
C VAL A 122 -15.04 3.78 -2.62
N ASP A 123 -16.04 4.26 -3.36
CA ASP A 123 -17.09 5.08 -2.80
C ASP A 123 -17.98 4.22 -1.89
N PRO A 124 -18.14 4.57 -0.61
CA PRO A 124 -18.87 3.71 0.34
C PRO A 124 -20.38 3.62 0.07
N GLN A 125 -20.96 4.55 -0.68
CA GLN A 125 -22.40 4.57 -0.95
C GLN A 125 -22.75 3.76 -2.18
N SER A 126 -22.02 3.99 -3.28
CA SER A 126 -22.25 3.35 -4.57
C SER A 126 -21.45 2.06 -4.76
N GLY A 127 -20.38 1.88 -3.99
CA GLY A 127 -19.39 0.84 -4.21
C GLY A 127 -18.57 1.05 -5.49
N ASN A 128 -18.64 2.20 -6.16
CA ASN A 128 -17.84 2.41 -7.37
C ASN A 128 -16.36 2.59 -7.02
N LEU A 129 -15.48 2.19 -7.94
CA LEU A 129 -14.05 2.48 -7.79
C LEU A 129 -13.82 3.98 -7.78
N LEU A 130 -12.91 4.44 -6.93
CA LEU A 130 -12.44 5.82 -6.92
C LEU A 130 -10.99 5.85 -7.40
N SER A 131 -10.74 6.60 -8.46
CA SER A 131 -9.38 7.02 -8.78
C SER A 131 -8.88 7.98 -7.69
N GLU A 132 -7.56 8.06 -7.55
CA GLU A 132 -6.95 8.98 -6.59
C GLU A 132 -7.36 10.45 -6.83
N LYS A 133 -7.57 10.81 -8.09
CA LYS A 133 -8.10 12.13 -8.48
C LYS A 133 -9.50 12.38 -7.94
N GLU A 134 -10.40 11.42 -8.11
CA GLU A 134 -11.78 11.53 -7.60
C GLU A 134 -11.81 11.53 -6.09
N ARG A 135 -11.00 10.68 -5.45
CA ARG A 135 -10.89 10.60 -3.99
C ARG A 135 -10.45 11.94 -3.40
N ILE A 136 -9.37 12.52 -3.93
CA ILE A 136 -8.81 13.78 -3.41
C ILE A 136 -9.74 14.96 -3.67
N SER A 137 -10.49 14.99 -4.78
CA SER A 137 -11.46 16.06 -5.03
C SER A 137 -12.64 16.13 -4.04
N ARG A 138 -12.78 15.11 -3.18
CA ARG A 138 -13.84 14.98 -2.17
C ARG A 138 -13.34 15.28 -0.75
N ILE A 139 -12.07 15.64 -0.60
CA ILE A 139 -11.42 16.06 0.65
C ILE A 139 -11.49 17.59 0.73
#